data_AF-A0A5P5ZUP3-F1
#
_entry.id   AF-A0A5P5ZUP3-F1
#
_cell.length_a   1.000
_cell.length_b   1.000
_cell.length_c   1.000
_cell.angle_alpha   90.00
_cell.angle_beta   90.00
_cell.angle_gamma   90.00
#
_symmetry.space_group_name_H-M   'P 1'
#
loop_
_entity.id
_entity.type
_entity.pdbx_description
1 polymer ?
#
loop_
_entity_poly.entity_id
_entity_poly.type
_entity_poly.pdbx_seq_one_letter_code
_entity_poly.pdbx_strand_id
1 'polypeptide(L)'
;MKPSVLSNFGKKKESSGQSQKLQDAFQKMQKKAAVEPSPEPSEPKIEQKKVEKVKPKNYNFSFSSEAENMNYIRALEFEKRRQDPEFFQFTASDVVKEGVELLRQTGQRLKKRPAGMIPTRRGRVMKGAELNNRVRTSFSLTENDVEFIYDYIYTKSGNVLGAFTKEDFMNDMIGALKAKYGEL
;
A
#
# COMPACT_ATOMS: atom_id res chain seq x y z
N MET A 1 3.79 -18.98 61.33
CA MET A 1 2.63 -19.87 61.56
C MET A 1 1.45 -19.04 62.11
N LYS A 2 0.37 -18.88 61.30
CA LYS A 2 -1.03 -18.45 61.58
C LYS A 2 -1.30 -17.11 62.34
N PRO A 3 -2.49 -16.47 62.27
CA PRO A 3 -3.69 -16.69 61.41
C PRO A 3 -4.31 -15.43 60.74
N SER A 4 -5.30 -15.74 59.89
CA SER A 4 -6.40 -14.98 59.24
C SER A 4 -6.90 -13.64 59.80
N VAL A 5 -7.38 -12.79 58.89
CA VAL A 5 -8.64 -12.03 59.07
C VAL A 5 -9.46 -12.06 57.78
N LEU A 6 -10.64 -12.67 57.88
CA LEU A 6 -11.77 -12.61 56.95
C LEU A 6 -12.45 -11.24 57.09
N SER A 7 -12.84 -10.62 55.97
CA SER A 7 -13.88 -9.58 55.95
C SER A 7 -15.11 -10.08 55.17
N ASN A 8 -16.10 -10.53 55.93
CA ASN A 8 -17.48 -10.68 55.51
C ASN A 8 -18.24 -9.43 55.94
N PHE A 9 -18.91 -8.71 55.04
CA PHE A 9 -20.10 -7.85 55.25
C PHE A 9 -20.41 -7.21 53.88
N GLY A 10 -21.56 -7.30 53.21
CA GLY A 10 -22.87 -7.86 53.51
C GLY A 10 -23.92 -7.16 52.62
N LYS A 11 -24.82 -7.96 52.04
CA LYS A 11 -26.23 -7.66 51.69
C LYS A 11 -26.58 -6.70 50.53
N LYS A 12 -27.35 -7.24 49.56
CA LYS A 12 -28.77 -6.89 49.17
C LYS A 12 -28.95 -7.23 47.68
N LYS A 13 -29.44 -8.42 47.30
CA LYS A 13 -30.85 -8.80 47.05
C LYS A 13 -31.76 -7.69 46.47
N GLU A 14 -32.32 -8.05 45.30
CA GLU A 14 -33.65 -7.74 44.76
C GLU A 14 -33.86 -6.41 44.03
N SER A 15 -33.77 -6.45 42.69
CA SER A 15 -34.43 -5.50 41.77
C SER A 15 -34.37 -5.96 40.29
N SER A 16 -34.52 -7.27 39.97
CA SER A 16 -34.42 -7.76 38.58
C SER A 16 -35.77 -7.95 37.86
N GLY A 17 -36.90 -7.86 38.57
CA GLY A 17 -38.22 -8.17 38.00
C GLY A 17 -38.96 -6.99 37.34
N GLN A 18 -38.66 -5.75 37.71
CA GLN A 18 -39.34 -4.55 37.15
C GLN A 18 -38.69 -4.07 35.84
N SER A 19 -37.38 -4.22 35.69
CA SER A 19 -36.66 -3.79 34.49
C SER A 19 -36.99 -4.65 33.26
N GLN A 20 -37.20 -5.95 33.43
CA GLN A 20 -37.61 -6.86 32.34
C GLN A 20 -39.02 -6.55 31.81
N LYS A 21 -39.96 -6.21 32.70
CA LYS A 21 -41.34 -5.86 32.30
C LYS A 21 -41.41 -4.56 31.49
N LEU A 22 -40.52 -3.60 31.75
CA LEU A 22 -40.42 -2.35 30.99
C LEU A 22 -39.78 -2.56 29.61
N GLN A 23 -38.80 -3.45 29.48
CA GLN A 23 -38.19 -3.80 28.19
C GLN A 23 -39.18 -4.53 27.26
N ASP A 24 -39.97 -5.46 27.79
CA ASP A 24 -40.99 -6.17 27.02
C ASP A 24 -42.13 -5.25 26.56
N ALA A 25 -42.48 -4.24 27.37
CA ALA A 25 -43.47 -3.22 26.98
C ALA A 25 -42.97 -2.31 25.84
N PHE A 26 -41.68 -1.94 25.84
CA PHE A 26 -41.09 -1.07 24.83
C PHE A 26 -40.97 -1.77 23.46
N GLN A 27 -40.60 -3.06 23.43
CA GLN A 27 -40.56 -3.83 22.18
C GLN A 27 -41.96 -4.05 21.57
N LYS A 28 -43.00 -4.17 22.41
CA LYS A 28 -44.38 -4.33 21.93
C LYS A 28 -44.94 -3.06 21.29
N MET A 29 -44.50 -1.87 21.71
CA MET A 29 -44.93 -0.61 21.07
C MET A 29 -44.25 -0.38 19.72
N GLN A 30 -42.97 -0.77 19.56
CA GLN A 30 -42.27 -0.64 18.27
C GLN A 30 -42.81 -1.57 17.18
N LYS A 31 -43.33 -2.74 17.56
CA LYS A 31 -43.91 -3.71 16.60
C LYS A 31 -45.34 -3.37 16.13
N LYS A 32 -46.02 -2.38 16.74
CA LYS A 32 -47.37 -1.96 16.33
C LYS A 32 -47.40 -0.83 15.30
N ALA A 33 -46.25 -0.32 14.87
CA ALA A 33 -46.14 0.78 13.90
C ALA A 33 -45.90 0.32 12.44
N ALA A 34 -46.30 -0.91 12.08
CA ALA A 34 -46.12 -1.44 10.73
C ALA A 34 -47.41 -2.09 10.20
N VAL A 35 -48.26 -1.30 9.51
CA VAL A 35 -49.20 -1.66 8.40
C VAL A 35 -49.68 -0.32 7.77
N GLU A 36 -49.01 0.24 6.74
CA GLU A 36 -49.37 0.32 5.28
C GLU A 36 -50.64 1.15 4.89
N PRO A 37 -50.80 1.65 3.64
CA PRO A 37 -49.92 2.43 2.75
C PRO A 37 -50.65 3.67 2.12
N SER A 38 -49.93 4.62 1.50
CA SER A 38 -50.56 5.62 0.59
C SER A 38 -49.63 5.88 -0.62
N PRO A 39 -50.14 5.81 -1.87
CA PRO A 39 -49.32 5.99 -3.06
C PRO A 39 -49.38 7.45 -3.55
N GLU A 40 -48.25 8.15 -3.51
CA GLU A 40 -48.07 9.41 -4.24
C GLU A 40 -46.73 9.42 -5.00
N PRO A 41 -46.68 10.10 -6.16
CA PRO A 41 -45.86 9.70 -7.30
C PRO A 41 -44.39 10.12 -7.13
N SER A 42 -43.52 9.16 -7.40
CA SER A 42 -42.07 9.30 -7.36
C SER A 42 -41.56 10.28 -8.42
N GLU A 43 -41.11 11.45 -7.98
CA GLU A 43 -40.13 12.25 -8.72
C GLU A 43 -38.87 11.40 -8.98
N PRO A 44 -38.24 11.51 -10.16
CA PRO A 44 -37.06 10.73 -10.49
C PRO A 44 -35.89 11.15 -9.60
N LYS A 45 -35.66 10.37 -8.54
CA LYS A 45 -34.41 10.35 -7.80
C LYS A 45 -33.30 10.05 -8.79
N ILE A 46 -32.57 11.08 -9.17
CA ILE A 46 -31.27 10.95 -9.83
C ILE A 46 -30.39 10.15 -8.89
N GLU A 47 -30.27 8.86 -9.17
CA GLU A 47 -29.29 7.99 -8.53
C GLU A 47 -27.91 8.57 -8.82
N GLN A 48 -27.39 9.32 -7.85
CA GLN A 48 -25.97 9.64 -7.81
C GLN A 48 -25.22 8.31 -7.71
N LYS A 49 -24.78 7.80 -8.86
CA LYS A 49 -23.78 6.73 -8.96
C LYS A 49 -22.65 7.12 -8.02
N LYS A 50 -22.58 6.46 -6.86
CA LYS A 50 -21.37 6.42 -6.04
C LYS A 50 -20.28 5.91 -6.96
N VAL A 51 -19.40 6.82 -7.40
CA VAL A 51 -18.14 6.44 -8.02
C VAL A 51 -17.39 5.67 -6.94
N GLU A 52 -17.47 4.34 -7.00
CA GLU A 52 -16.62 3.48 -6.19
C GLU A 52 -15.18 3.93 -6.43
N LYS A 53 -14.56 4.52 -5.42
CA LYS A 53 -13.13 4.77 -5.42
C LYS A 53 -12.45 3.41 -5.42
N VAL A 54 -12.20 2.87 -6.61
CA VAL A 54 -11.43 1.64 -6.82
C VAL A 54 -10.10 1.86 -6.11
N LYS A 55 -9.87 1.13 -5.02
CA LYS A 55 -8.59 1.21 -4.31
C LYS A 55 -7.48 0.84 -5.29
N PRO A 56 -6.40 1.64 -5.39
CA PRO A 56 -5.33 1.33 -6.31
C PRO A 56 -4.75 -0.03 -5.96
N LYS A 57 -4.69 -0.91 -6.95
CA LYS A 57 -4.12 -2.24 -6.79
C LYS A 57 -2.61 -2.09 -6.67
N ASN A 58 -2.07 -2.58 -5.55
CA ASN A 58 -0.64 -2.59 -5.29
C ASN A 58 -0.04 -3.93 -5.73
N TYR A 59 1.13 -3.86 -6.32
CA TYR A 59 1.90 -4.99 -6.81
C TYR A 59 3.26 -5.03 -6.13
N ASN A 60 3.67 -6.22 -5.69
CA ASN A 60 5.01 -6.43 -5.17
C ASN A 60 6.00 -6.59 -6.33
N PHE A 61 6.79 -5.53 -6.58
CA PHE A 61 7.82 -5.53 -7.59
C PHE A 61 9.14 -6.06 -7.01
N SER A 62 9.46 -7.32 -7.30
CA SER A 62 10.69 -7.97 -6.82
C SER A 62 11.85 -7.86 -7.82
N PHE A 63 13.06 -7.65 -7.30
CA PHE A 63 14.32 -7.55 -8.03
C PHE A 63 15.52 -7.82 -7.10
N SER A 64 16.72 -7.92 -7.66
CA SER A 64 17.97 -7.97 -6.91
C SER A 64 18.67 -6.61 -7.02
N SER A 65 19.31 -6.11 -5.97
CA SER A 65 20.07 -4.86 -6.06
C SER A 65 21.30 -4.92 -5.19
N GLU A 66 22.30 -4.12 -5.52
CA GLU A 66 23.49 -3.94 -4.70
C GLU A 66 23.10 -3.36 -3.34
N ALA A 67 23.81 -3.79 -2.29
CA ALA A 67 23.55 -3.37 -0.92
C ALA A 67 23.64 -1.84 -0.76
N GLU A 68 24.55 -1.19 -1.50
CA GLU A 68 24.74 0.26 -1.50
C GLU A 68 23.48 1.02 -1.94
N ASN A 69 22.86 0.60 -3.05
CA ASN A 69 21.58 1.18 -3.50
C ASN A 69 20.48 1.03 -2.46
N MET A 70 20.42 -0.13 -1.78
CA MET A 70 19.42 -0.37 -0.74
C MET A 70 19.68 0.49 0.50
N ASN A 71 20.94 0.70 0.86
CA ASN A 71 21.32 1.58 1.95
C ASN A 71 20.98 3.04 1.62
N TYR A 72 21.21 3.48 0.38
CA TYR A 72 20.82 4.81 -0.07
C TYR A 72 19.31 5.04 0.04
N ILE A 73 18.47 4.09 -0.42
CA ILE A 73 17.01 4.18 -0.28
C ILE A 73 16.61 4.35 1.19
N ARG A 74 17.19 3.55 2.09
CA ARG A 74 16.91 3.62 3.53
C ARG A 74 17.38 4.93 4.16
N ALA A 75 18.54 5.44 3.75
CA ALA A 75 19.06 6.72 4.21
C ALA A 75 18.12 7.87 3.80
N LEU A 76 17.66 7.87 2.55
CA LEU A 76 16.73 8.87 2.06
C LEU A 76 15.35 8.78 2.74
N GLU A 77 14.84 7.56 2.96
CA GLU A 77 13.63 7.33 3.76
C GLU A 77 13.76 7.94 5.16
N PHE A 78 14.89 7.70 5.83
CA PHE A 78 15.16 8.23 7.17
C PHE A 78 15.27 9.76 7.19
N GLU A 79 16.00 10.35 6.24
CA GLU A 79 16.10 11.80 6.11
C GLU A 79 14.72 12.45 5.90
N LYS A 80 13.88 11.89 5.01
CA LYS A 80 12.52 12.38 4.78
C LYS A 80 11.65 12.33 6.03
N ARG A 81 11.70 11.21 6.77
CA ARG A 81 10.99 11.06 8.05
C ARG A 81 11.48 12.04 9.12
N ARG A 82 12.77 12.38 9.11
CA ARG A 82 13.35 13.32 10.07
C ARG A 82 12.97 14.77 9.78
N GLN A 83 12.85 15.13 8.51
CA GLN A 83 12.60 16.50 8.07
C GLN A 83 11.16 16.96 8.32
N ASP A 84 10.16 16.07 8.21
CA ASP A 84 8.76 16.43 8.37
C ASP A 84 7.97 15.36 9.16
N PRO A 85 7.26 15.74 10.24
CA PRO A 85 6.30 14.85 10.91
C PRO A 85 5.22 14.28 9.99
N GLU A 86 4.85 14.97 8.91
CA GLU A 86 3.90 14.47 7.91
C GLU A 86 4.41 13.19 7.21
N PHE A 87 5.73 13.08 7.04
CA PHE A 87 6.38 11.92 6.43
C PHE A 87 6.68 10.79 7.41
N PHE A 88 6.14 10.80 8.64
CA PHE A 88 6.38 9.72 9.61
C PHE A 88 6.07 8.31 9.05
N GLN A 89 5.05 8.20 8.19
CA GLN A 89 4.66 6.94 7.54
C GLN A 89 5.35 6.69 6.19
N PHE A 90 6.20 7.61 5.72
CA PHE A 90 6.88 7.50 4.43
C PHE A 90 7.80 6.28 4.41
N THR A 91 7.67 5.40 3.44
CA THR A 91 8.39 4.11 3.40
C THR A 91 9.44 4.08 2.30
N ALA A 92 10.33 3.08 2.33
CA ALA A 92 11.21 2.77 1.19
C ALA A 92 10.45 2.56 -0.13
N SER A 93 9.20 2.07 -0.10
CA SER A 93 8.39 1.96 -1.32
C SER A 93 8.01 3.34 -1.86
N ASP A 94 7.83 4.34 -1.00
CA ASP A 94 7.49 5.69 -1.41
C ASP A 94 8.71 6.43 -1.98
N VAL A 95 9.92 6.17 -1.46
CA VAL A 95 11.18 6.58 -2.10
C VAL A 95 11.27 6.06 -3.53
N VAL A 96 10.92 4.80 -3.74
CA VAL A 96 10.99 4.16 -5.07
C VAL A 96 9.94 4.76 -6.00
N LYS A 97 8.71 5.00 -5.54
CA LYS A 97 7.68 5.71 -6.32
C LYS A 97 8.16 7.11 -6.70
N GLU A 98 8.82 7.82 -5.79
CA GLU A 98 9.39 9.12 -6.09
C GLU A 98 10.47 9.02 -7.18
N GLY A 99 11.38 8.05 -7.07
CA GLY A 99 12.41 7.81 -8.09
C GLY A 99 11.81 7.47 -9.47
N VAL A 100 10.76 6.65 -9.50
CA VAL A 100 9.99 6.36 -10.72
C VAL A 100 9.40 7.64 -11.33
N GLU A 101 8.84 8.50 -10.48
CA GLU A 101 8.26 9.78 -10.91
C GLU A 101 9.32 10.74 -11.47
N LEU A 102 10.52 10.77 -10.87
CA LEU A 102 11.65 11.53 -11.43
C LEU A 102 12.05 11.03 -12.81
N LEU A 103 12.12 9.71 -12.99
CA LEU A 103 12.40 9.12 -14.31
C LEU A 103 11.31 9.45 -15.33
N ARG A 104 10.02 9.51 -14.94
CA ARG A 104 8.94 9.98 -15.81
C ARG A 104 9.16 11.42 -16.27
N GLN A 105 9.62 12.29 -15.36
CA GLN A 105 9.85 13.71 -15.63
C GLN A 105 11.05 13.98 -16.54
N THR A 106 11.98 13.03 -16.71
CA THR A 106 13.11 13.18 -17.64
C THR A 106 12.69 13.31 -19.11
N GLY A 107 11.41 13.11 -19.44
CA GLY A 107 10.86 13.37 -20.77
C GLY A 107 11.24 12.34 -21.83
N GLN A 108 11.78 11.18 -21.43
CA GLN A 108 12.09 10.12 -22.38
C GLN A 108 10.78 9.58 -22.99
N ARG A 109 10.64 9.69 -24.31
CA ARG A 109 9.49 9.14 -25.04
C ARG A 109 9.55 7.61 -25.02
N LEU A 110 8.83 7.00 -24.08
CA LEU A 110 8.78 5.56 -23.92
C LEU A 110 7.97 4.90 -25.05
N LYS A 111 8.51 3.80 -25.57
CA LYS A 111 7.77 2.89 -26.43
C LYS A 111 6.88 2.02 -25.54
N LYS A 112 5.59 1.98 -25.86
CA LYS A 112 4.67 1.03 -25.20
C LYS A 112 5.06 -0.38 -25.58
N ARG A 113 5.24 -1.25 -24.58
CA ARG A 113 5.47 -2.68 -24.84
C ARG A 113 4.17 -3.36 -25.30
N PRO A 114 4.24 -4.45 -26.09
CA PRO A 114 3.09 -5.30 -26.36
C PRO A 114 2.45 -5.81 -25.05
N ALA A 115 1.11 -5.88 -25.01
CA ALA A 115 0.39 -6.36 -23.83
C ALA A 115 0.80 -7.79 -23.46
N GLY A 116 1.00 -8.05 -22.16
CA GLY A 116 1.46 -9.35 -21.65
C GLY A 116 2.96 -9.64 -21.83
N MET A 117 3.71 -8.79 -22.52
CA MET A 117 5.16 -8.96 -22.67
C MET A 117 5.90 -8.52 -21.39
N ILE A 118 6.71 -9.43 -20.84
CA ILE A 118 7.66 -9.11 -19.78
C ILE A 118 9.02 -8.80 -20.45
N PRO A 119 9.51 -7.55 -20.42
CA PRO A 119 10.69 -7.14 -21.17
C PRO A 119 12.00 -7.63 -20.55
N THR A 120 11.93 -8.13 -19.32
CA THR A 120 13.07 -8.71 -18.60
C THR A 120 13.10 -10.21 -18.83
N ARG A 121 14.20 -10.74 -19.37
CA ARG A 121 14.44 -12.18 -19.36
C ARG A 121 14.63 -12.62 -17.90
N ARG A 122 14.02 -13.74 -17.46
CA ARG A 122 14.35 -14.35 -16.16
C ARG A 122 15.89 -14.43 -16.09
N GLY A 123 16.49 -13.72 -15.14
CA GLY A 123 17.88 -13.30 -15.20
C GLY A 123 18.85 -14.43 -15.52
N ARG A 124 19.95 -14.10 -16.19
CA ARG A 124 21.14 -14.97 -16.17
C ARG A 124 21.39 -15.31 -14.70
N VAL A 125 21.35 -16.59 -14.36
CA VAL A 125 21.75 -17.06 -13.03
C VAL A 125 23.22 -16.68 -12.89
N MET A 126 23.50 -15.57 -12.23
CA MET A 126 24.88 -15.15 -11.97
C MET A 126 25.49 -16.16 -11.00
N LYS A 127 26.73 -16.56 -11.27
CA LYS A 127 27.46 -17.55 -10.48
C LYS A 127 28.66 -16.87 -9.81
N GLY A 128 28.92 -17.19 -8.54
CA GLY A 128 30.14 -16.79 -7.85
C GLY A 128 30.04 -15.50 -7.02
N ALA A 129 31.16 -14.79 -6.89
CA ALA A 129 31.36 -13.67 -5.97
C ALA A 129 30.42 -12.46 -6.20
N GLU A 130 29.94 -12.27 -7.43
CA GLU A 130 28.97 -11.21 -7.78
C GLU A 130 27.62 -11.37 -7.05
N LEU A 131 27.29 -12.59 -6.58
CA LEU A 131 26.08 -12.83 -5.80
C LEU A 131 26.18 -12.27 -4.37
N ASN A 132 27.39 -12.20 -3.81
CA ASN A 132 27.59 -11.91 -2.38
C ASN A 132 27.24 -10.48 -2.00
N ASN A 133 27.25 -9.54 -2.96
CA ASN A 133 26.98 -8.12 -2.70
C ASN A 133 25.56 -7.69 -3.12
N ARG A 134 24.74 -8.63 -3.61
CA ARG A 134 23.39 -8.34 -4.10
C ARG A 134 22.33 -8.91 -3.15
N VAL A 135 21.37 -8.07 -2.81
CA VAL A 135 20.24 -8.40 -1.94
C VAL A 135 18.97 -8.50 -2.78
N ARG A 136 18.24 -9.62 -2.65
CA ARG A 136 16.92 -9.76 -3.24
C ARG A 136 15.89 -9.03 -2.38
N THR A 137 15.10 -8.16 -2.98
CA THR A 137 14.12 -7.33 -2.28
C THR A 137 12.85 -7.17 -3.13
N SER A 138 11.84 -6.52 -2.55
CA SER A 138 10.63 -6.12 -3.25
C SER A 138 10.02 -4.86 -2.66
N PHE A 139 9.42 -4.04 -3.54
CA PHE A 139 8.67 -2.84 -3.14
C PHE A 139 7.22 -2.89 -3.59
N SER A 140 6.35 -2.22 -2.84
CA SER A 140 4.92 -2.13 -3.15
C SER A 140 4.67 -0.93 -4.05
N LEU A 141 4.32 -1.21 -5.31
CA LEU A 141 4.14 -0.20 -6.36
C LEU A 141 2.73 -0.25 -6.93
N THR A 142 2.25 0.85 -7.49
CA THR A 142 0.96 0.87 -8.19
C THR A 142 1.08 0.19 -9.56
N GLU A 143 -0.06 -0.17 -10.16
CA GLU A 143 -0.09 -0.70 -11.53
C GLU A 143 0.63 0.20 -12.52
N ASN A 144 0.34 1.50 -12.47
CA ASN A 144 0.93 2.51 -13.36
C ASN A 144 2.44 2.61 -13.20
N ASP A 145 2.96 2.44 -11.98
CA ASP A 145 4.41 2.44 -11.72
C ASP A 145 5.06 1.20 -12.32
N VAL A 146 4.45 0.03 -12.12
CA VAL A 146 4.96 -1.22 -12.68
C VAL A 146 4.91 -1.22 -14.21
N GLU A 147 3.84 -0.70 -14.80
CA GLU A 147 3.71 -0.55 -16.24
C GLU A 147 4.76 0.38 -16.81
N PHE A 148 4.96 1.55 -16.17
CA PHE A 148 6.02 2.48 -16.55
C PHE A 148 7.40 1.83 -16.49
N ILE A 149 7.72 1.12 -15.41
CA ILE A 149 9.02 0.44 -15.25
C ILE A 149 9.25 -0.54 -16.40
N TYR A 150 8.25 -1.34 -16.74
CA TYR A 150 8.39 -2.29 -17.85
C TYR A 150 8.48 -1.60 -19.21
N ASP A 151 7.71 -0.53 -19.45
CA ASP A 151 7.83 0.26 -20.69
C ASP A 151 9.20 0.95 -20.80
N TYR A 152 9.75 1.42 -19.68
CA TYR A 152 11.09 1.98 -19.59
C TYR A 152 12.15 0.94 -19.95
N ILE A 153 12.10 -0.23 -19.31
CA ILE A 153 13.01 -1.35 -19.57
C ILE A 153 12.91 -1.79 -21.04
N TYR A 154 11.69 -1.89 -21.57
CA TYR A 154 11.46 -2.26 -22.96
C TYR A 154 12.08 -1.24 -23.92
N THR A 155 11.87 0.05 -23.65
CA THR A 155 12.43 1.14 -24.45
C THR A 155 13.95 1.12 -24.46
N LYS A 156 14.58 0.94 -23.29
CA LYS A 156 16.05 0.87 -23.14
C LYS A 156 16.65 -0.42 -23.72
N SER A 157 15.94 -1.55 -23.64
CA SER A 157 16.37 -2.82 -24.24
C SER A 157 16.40 -2.78 -25.77
N GLY A 158 15.60 -1.91 -26.39
CA GLY A 158 15.55 -1.76 -27.84
C GLY A 158 15.14 -3.07 -28.52
N ASN A 159 15.99 -3.55 -29.44
CA ASN A 159 15.73 -4.77 -30.20
C ASN A 159 16.22 -6.05 -29.50
N VAL A 160 16.95 -5.94 -28.39
CA VAL A 160 17.57 -7.08 -27.70
C VAL A 160 16.85 -7.31 -26.38
N LEU A 161 15.97 -8.31 -26.34
CA LEU A 161 15.19 -8.63 -25.16
C LEU A 161 16.09 -9.02 -23.97
N GLY A 162 15.91 -8.33 -22.84
CA GLY A 162 16.70 -8.56 -21.63
C GLY A 162 18.12 -7.99 -21.68
N ALA A 163 18.44 -7.11 -22.63
CA ALA A 163 19.67 -6.32 -22.60
C ALA A 163 19.67 -5.30 -21.46
N PHE A 164 18.49 -4.80 -21.09
CA PHE A 164 18.28 -3.96 -19.92
C PHE A 164 17.42 -4.71 -18.91
N THR A 165 17.84 -4.73 -17.65
CA THR A 165 17.24 -5.54 -16.59
C THR A 165 16.53 -4.68 -15.54
N LYS A 166 15.92 -5.32 -14.53
CA LYS A 166 15.33 -4.57 -13.41
C LYS A 166 16.41 -3.90 -12.59
N GLU A 167 17.56 -4.54 -12.49
CA GLU A 167 18.73 -4.07 -11.77
C GLU A 167 19.29 -2.79 -12.41
N ASP A 168 19.39 -2.75 -13.74
CA ASP A 168 19.79 -1.56 -14.46
C ASP A 168 18.78 -0.41 -14.29
N PHE A 169 17.48 -0.73 -14.31
CA PHE A 169 16.43 0.24 -13.99
C PHE A 169 16.62 0.85 -12.59
N MET A 170 16.92 0.02 -11.59
CA MET A 170 17.14 0.50 -10.23
C MET A 170 18.37 1.41 -10.15
N ASN A 171 19.43 1.10 -10.89
CA ASN A 171 20.62 1.96 -10.95
C ASN A 171 20.29 3.33 -11.56
N ASP A 172 19.55 3.36 -12.68
CA ASP A 172 19.07 4.62 -13.30
C ASP A 172 18.21 5.43 -12.32
N MET A 173 17.29 4.77 -11.61
CA MET A 173 16.41 5.39 -10.63
C MET A 173 17.17 5.97 -9.43
N ILE A 174 18.15 5.24 -8.90
CA ILE A 174 19.03 5.72 -7.84
C ILE A 174 19.88 6.90 -8.34
N GLY A 175 20.37 6.86 -9.57
CA GLY A 175 21.05 7.98 -10.20
C GLY A 175 20.19 9.24 -10.25
N ALA A 176 18.91 9.10 -10.60
CA ALA A 176 17.96 10.21 -10.60
C ALA A 176 17.68 10.76 -9.18
N LEU A 177 17.57 9.89 -8.18
CA LEU A 177 17.42 10.29 -6.78
C LEU A 177 18.67 11.03 -6.27
N LYS A 178 19.87 10.50 -6.55
CA LYS A 178 21.15 11.14 -6.21
C LYS A 178 21.32 12.49 -6.91
N ALA A 179 20.88 12.63 -8.15
CA ALA A 179 20.91 13.91 -8.85
C ALA A 179 20.01 14.97 -8.18
N LYS A 180 18.89 14.56 -7.57
CA LYS A 180 17.97 15.46 -6.87
C LYS A 180 18.39 15.76 -5.43
N TYR A 181 18.86 14.75 -4.69
CA TYR A 181 19.08 14.82 -3.25
C TYR A 181 20.56 14.79 -2.83
N GLY A 182 21.47 14.53 -3.75
CA GLY A 182 22.90 14.35 -3.47
C GLY A 182 23.25 12.94 -2.99
N GLU A 183 24.51 12.76 -2.63
CA GLU A 183 24.99 11.58 -1.90
C GLU A 183 24.70 11.75 -0.41
N LEU A 184 24.18 10.69 0.22
CA LEU A 184 23.76 10.64 1.63
C LEU A 184 24.63 9.66 2.42
#